data_AF-A0A078A088-F1
#
_entry.id   AF-A0A078A088-F1
#
_cell.length_a   1.000
_cell.length_b   1.000
_cell.length_c   1.000
_cell.angle_alpha   90.00
_cell.angle_beta   90.00
_cell.angle_gamma   90.00
#
_symmetry.space_group_name_H-M   'P 1'
#
loop_
_entity.id
_entity.type
_entity.pdbx_description
1 polymer ?
#
loop_
_entity_poly.entity_id
_entity_poly.type
_entity_poly.pdbx_seq_one_letter_code
_entity_poly.pdbx_strand_id
1 'polypeptide(L)'
;MEDTGIGHHCSYENCYIKDFFAFQCPSCELYYCADHRHVTCEKTPQNVERSKIQSSSTVCSFYSDPHDKSSICPKVGVAKCYYCEMLFCLDHRFEDLHDCMGLKQIEAQKQVKEEQKQSILDKIREKKENNFNSIKKLESSQMSDKQKKLNKTVLRMKTKSSAKGDQKIPKDRRFALLIEISQHIQNEVQGNKSFYQTPLFFDKSMSLGQVIDAYCKLTSVKQVTDYENVQETQLHFAFETEAGNFDKLNMEIKLENLKEAINGFEQGDTIYLFRGFEFNS
;
A
#
# COMPACT_ATOMS: atom_id res chain seq x y z
N MET A 1 -36.46 -23.21 -15.27
CA MET A 1 -36.24 -22.67 -13.91
C MET A 1 -36.44 -23.84 -12.97
N GLU A 2 -35.35 -24.52 -12.63
CA GLU A 2 -35.35 -25.48 -11.52
C GLU A 2 -34.39 -24.92 -10.49
N ASP A 3 -34.96 -24.17 -9.55
CA ASP A 3 -34.25 -23.58 -8.43
C ASP A 3 -34.31 -24.59 -7.27
N THR A 4 -33.57 -25.70 -7.39
CA THR A 4 -33.46 -26.71 -6.32
C THR A 4 -32.38 -26.28 -5.32
N GLY A 5 -32.54 -25.10 -4.76
CA GLY A 5 -31.65 -24.48 -3.77
C GLY A 5 -32.25 -24.45 -2.36
N ILE A 6 -33.02 -25.46 -1.95
CA ILE A 6 -33.51 -25.54 -0.57
C ILE A 6 -32.34 -26.03 0.29
N GLY A 7 -31.79 -25.15 1.13
CA GLY A 7 -30.77 -25.51 2.11
C GLY A 7 -31.23 -26.64 3.03
N HIS A 8 -30.33 -27.52 3.43
CA HIS A 8 -30.66 -28.66 4.29
C HIS A 8 -31.16 -28.23 5.67
N HIS A 9 -32.16 -28.94 6.20
CA HIS A 9 -32.66 -28.77 7.57
C HIS A 9 -32.03 -29.79 8.54
N CYS A 10 -31.94 -29.41 9.81
CA CYS A 10 -31.45 -30.32 10.84
C CYS A 10 -32.50 -31.40 11.07
N SER A 11 -32.11 -32.67 10.92
CA SER A 11 -33.04 -33.82 10.98
C SER A 11 -33.44 -34.21 12.41
N TYR A 12 -33.15 -33.37 13.40
CA TYR A 12 -33.51 -33.61 14.80
C TYR A 12 -34.89 -33.01 15.10
N GLU A 13 -35.76 -33.79 15.72
CA GLU A 13 -37.10 -33.33 16.08
C GLU A 13 -37.00 -32.13 17.04
N ASN A 14 -37.67 -31.03 16.67
CA ASN A 14 -37.66 -29.72 17.35
C ASN A 14 -36.42 -28.84 17.13
N CYS A 15 -35.54 -29.16 16.18
CA CYS A 15 -34.48 -28.22 15.76
C CYS A 15 -34.96 -27.33 14.60
N TYR A 16 -35.18 -26.04 14.86
CA TYR A 16 -35.65 -25.06 13.88
C TYR A 16 -34.58 -24.03 13.49
N ILE A 17 -33.30 -24.35 13.71
CA ILE A 17 -32.19 -23.46 13.39
C ILE A 17 -32.12 -23.26 11.86
N LYS A 18 -32.10 -22.00 11.44
CA LYS A 18 -31.90 -21.58 10.04
C LYS A 18 -30.43 -21.14 9.88
N ASP A 19 -29.89 -21.27 8.66
CA ASP A 19 -28.52 -20.85 8.30
C ASP A 19 -27.38 -21.54 9.09
N PHE A 20 -27.40 -22.87 9.13
CA PHE A 20 -26.31 -23.66 9.72
C PHE A 20 -25.52 -24.42 8.66
N PHE A 21 -24.27 -24.76 8.98
CA PHE A 21 -23.47 -25.66 8.15
C PHE A 21 -23.98 -27.10 8.31
N ALA A 22 -24.52 -27.67 7.24
CA ALA A 22 -25.14 -28.99 7.26
C ALA A 22 -24.08 -30.11 7.26
N PHE A 23 -23.98 -30.83 8.37
CA PHE A 23 -23.10 -32.00 8.48
C PHE A 23 -23.88 -33.27 8.14
N GLN A 24 -23.45 -33.98 7.09
CA GLN A 24 -24.01 -35.28 6.75
C GLN A 24 -23.48 -36.36 7.71
N CYS A 25 -24.38 -37.14 8.30
CA CYS A 25 -24.01 -38.27 9.15
C CYS A 25 -23.66 -39.49 8.27
N PRO A 26 -22.48 -40.12 8.44
CA PRO A 26 -22.10 -41.28 7.64
C PRO A 26 -22.91 -42.55 7.96
N SER A 27 -23.63 -42.58 9.09
CA SER A 27 -24.38 -43.78 9.54
C SER A 27 -25.86 -43.76 9.13
N CYS A 28 -26.47 -42.59 8.99
CA CYS A 28 -27.88 -42.46 8.61
C CYS A 28 -28.11 -41.56 7.39
N GLU A 29 -27.06 -40.97 6.82
CA GLU A 29 -27.06 -40.10 5.65
C GLU A 29 -27.90 -38.81 5.79
N LEU A 30 -28.42 -38.53 6.99
CA LEU A 30 -29.18 -37.33 7.32
C LEU A 30 -28.26 -36.16 7.70
N TYR A 31 -28.78 -34.93 7.57
CA TYR A 31 -28.07 -33.69 7.86
C TYR A 31 -28.41 -33.13 9.23
N TYR A 32 -27.39 -32.65 9.96
CA TYR A 32 -27.51 -32.09 11.31
C TYR A 32 -26.70 -30.80 11.46
N CYS A 33 -27.09 -29.93 12.40
CA CYS A 33 -26.30 -28.76 12.80
C CYS A 33 -25.13 -29.15 13.71
N ALA A 34 -24.23 -28.20 14.02
CA ALA A 34 -23.07 -28.42 14.87
C ALA A 34 -23.42 -29.03 16.25
N ASP A 35 -24.56 -28.64 16.82
CA ASP A 35 -25.00 -29.09 18.14
C ASP A 35 -25.58 -30.51 18.13
N HIS A 36 -26.19 -30.92 17.02
CA HIS A 36 -26.84 -32.24 16.89
C HIS A 36 -25.99 -33.25 16.11
N ARG A 37 -24.84 -32.84 15.55
CA ARG A 37 -23.93 -33.72 14.82
C ARG A 37 -23.37 -34.80 15.77
N HIS A 38 -23.65 -36.07 15.45
CA HIS A 38 -23.19 -37.28 16.15
C HIS A 38 -23.77 -37.57 17.55
N VAL A 39 -24.64 -36.72 18.10
CA VAL A 39 -25.24 -36.94 19.42
C VAL A 39 -26.61 -37.61 19.32
N THR A 40 -27.36 -37.33 18.24
CA THR A 40 -28.78 -37.70 18.11
C THR A 40 -29.06 -38.75 17.03
N CYS A 41 -28.02 -39.36 16.47
CA CYS A 41 -28.18 -40.45 15.52
C CYS A 41 -28.26 -41.79 16.27
N GLU A 42 -29.46 -42.39 16.29
CA GLU A 42 -29.68 -43.72 16.90
C GLU A 42 -28.82 -44.82 16.26
N LYS A 43 -28.32 -44.61 15.04
CA LYS A 43 -27.48 -45.55 14.28
C LYS A 43 -25.98 -45.33 14.45
N THR A 44 -25.54 -44.24 15.09
CA THR A 44 -24.11 -44.07 15.42
C THR A 44 -23.81 -44.81 16.71
N PRO A 45 -22.78 -45.67 16.76
CA PRO A 45 -22.35 -46.25 18.03
C PRO A 45 -22.02 -45.11 19.00
N GLN A 46 -22.73 -45.08 20.14
CA GLN A 46 -22.40 -44.23 21.30
C GLN A 46 -21.05 -44.68 21.86
N ASN A 47 -19.96 -44.23 21.25
CA ASN A 47 -18.61 -44.07 21.81
C ASN A 47 -17.61 -44.03 20.66
N VAL A 48 -17.41 -42.85 20.10
CA VAL A 48 -16.03 -42.52 19.74
C VAL A 48 -15.48 -41.86 20.98
N GLU A 49 -14.93 -42.67 21.89
CA GLU A 49 -14.08 -42.17 22.95
C GLU A 49 -13.06 -41.25 22.27
N ARG A 50 -13.20 -39.93 22.47
CA ARG A 50 -12.17 -39.00 22.06
C ARG A 50 -10.95 -39.42 22.85
N SER A 51 -10.02 -40.09 22.18
CA SER A 51 -8.71 -40.39 22.72
C SER A 51 -8.21 -39.11 23.35
N LYS A 52 -8.12 -39.06 24.69
CA LYS A 52 -7.46 -37.98 25.41
C LYS A 52 -6.08 -37.91 24.80
N ILE A 53 -5.88 -36.95 23.90
CA ILE A 53 -4.57 -36.64 23.37
C ILE A 53 -3.73 -36.38 24.61
N GLN A 54 -2.81 -37.29 24.91
CA GLN A 54 -1.80 -37.08 25.93
C GLN A 54 -0.90 -35.97 25.41
N SER A 55 -1.36 -34.73 25.50
CA SER A 55 -0.50 -33.57 25.39
C SER A 55 0.42 -33.65 26.60
N SER A 56 1.73 -33.83 26.36
CA SER A 56 2.73 -33.49 27.37
C SER A 56 2.39 -32.08 27.86
N SER A 57 1.87 -31.96 29.07
CA SER A 57 1.29 -30.71 29.56
C SER A 57 2.42 -29.77 29.96
N THR A 58 3.12 -29.22 28.97
CA THR A 58 4.06 -28.14 29.20
C THR A 58 3.27 -26.96 29.71
N VAL A 59 3.59 -26.48 30.91
CA VAL A 59 2.92 -25.34 31.53
C VAL A 59 3.25 -24.05 30.78
N CYS A 60 2.35 -23.08 30.87
CA CYS A 60 2.53 -21.76 30.28
C CYS A 60 3.78 -21.08 30.86
N SER A 61 4.64 -20.55 29.99
CA SER A 61 5.91 -19.91 30.34
C SER A 61 5.76 -18.45 30.80
N PHE A 62 4.56 -18.07 31.24
CA PHE A 62 4.27 -16.70 31.71
C PHE A 62 4.55 -16.57 33.21
N TYR A 63 5.22 -15.47 33.57
CA TYR A 63 5.52 -15.08 34.95
C TYR A 63 4.79 -13.78 35.27
N SER A 64 3.95 -13.79 36.30
CA SER A 64 3.26 -12.55 36.72
C SER A 64 4.20 -11.59 37.45
N ASP A 65 5.29 -12.11 38.02
CA ASP A 65 6.38 -11.33 38.61
C ASP A 65 7.74 -11.86 38.09
N PRO A 66 8.55 -11.03 37.40
CA PRO A 66 9.89 -11.41 36.91
C PRO A 66 10.87 -11.85 38.00
N HIS A 67 10.63 -11.52 39.28
CA HIS A 67 11.52 -11.84 40.39
C HIS A 67 11.07 -13.04 41.23
N ASP A 68 9.86 -13.56 41.01
CA ASP A 68 9.33 -14.73 41.73
C ASP A 68 9.09 -15.91 40.78
N LYS A 69 9.97 -16.92 40.87
CA LYS A 69 9.90 -18.16 40.09
C LYS A 69 8.67 -19.03 40.43
N SER A 70 7.89 -18.69 41.46
CA SER A 70 6.66 -19.39 41.83
C SER A 70 5.39 -18.82 41.18
N SER A 71 5.47 -17.63 40.55
CA SER A 71 4.36 -16.95 39.88
C SER A 71 4.13 -17.45 38.44
N ILE A 72 4.17 -18.76 38.24
CA ILE A 72 3.98 -19.39 36.92
C ILE A 72 2.49 -19.58 36.66
N CYS A 73 2.03 -19.23 35.46
CA CYS A 73 0.66 -19.49 35.07
C CYS A 73 0.39 -21.02 35.05
N PRO A 74 -0.61 -21.53 35.81
CA PRO A 74 -0.86 -22.97 35.93
C PRO A 74 -1.53 -23.59 34.68
N LYS A 75 -1.87 -22.76 33.68
CA LYS A 75 -2.54 -23.19 32.45
C LYS A 75 -1.55 -23.90 31.51
N VAL A 76 -2.06 -24.81 30.69
CA VAL A 76 -1.24 -25.53 29.70
C VAL A 76 -0.82 -24.58 28.59
N GLY A 77 0.48 -24.60 28.26
CA GLY A 77 1.06 -23.90 27.12
C GLY A 77 0.75 -24.66 25.83
N VAL A 78 -0.06 -24.05 24.97
CA VAL A 78 -0.48 -24.64 23.68
C VAL A 78 0.03 -23.86 22.48
N ALA A 79 0.37 -22.58 22.65
CA ALA A 79 0.80 -21.70 21.58
C ALA A 79 2.29 -21.36 21.75
N LYS A 80 3.10 -21.60 20.70
CA LYS A 80 4.50 -21.18 20.65
C LYS A 80 4.57 -19.72 20.18
N CYS A 81 5.25 -18.86 20.93
CA CYS A 81 5.52 -17.49 20.49
C CYS A 81 6.55 -17.50 19.36
N TYR A 82 6.31 -16.69 18.32
CA TYR A 82 7.19 -16.58 17.17
C TYR A 82 8.54 -15.92 17.49
N TYR A 83 8.57 -14.99 18.46
CA TYR A 83 9.75 -14.15 18.72
C TYR A 83 10.65 -14.68 19.83
N CYS A 84 10.08 -15.30 20.87
CA CYS A 84 10.85 -15.85 21.99
C CYS A 84 10.84 -17.38 22.05
N GLU A 85 10.10 -18.04 21.16
CA GLU A 85 10.00 -19.49 21.04
C GLU A 85 9.45 -20.25 22.27
N MET A 86 8.95 -19.53 23.28
CA MET A 86 8.37 -20.12 24.49
C MET A 86 6.90 -20.50 24.28
N LEU A 87 6.40 -21.41 25.13
CA LEU A 87 5.02 -21.93 25.07
C LEU A 87 4.12 -21.19 26.05
N PHE A 88 2.98 -20.70 25.57
CA PHE A 88 2.00 -19.92 26.35
C PHE A 88 0.59 -20.50 26.23
N CYS A 89 -0.23 -20.26 27.25
CA CYS A 89 -1.65 -20.58 27.22
C CYS A 89 -2.40 -19.62 26.29
N LEU A 90 -3.68 -19.89 26.03
CA LEU A 90 -4.49 -19.06 25.13
C LEU A 90 -4.64 -17.61 25.59
N ASP A 91 -4.52 -17.35 26.89
CA ASP A 91 -4.62 -16.01 27.48
C ASP A 91 -3.31 -15.22 27.37
N HIS A 92 -2.16 -15.91 27.31
CA HIS A 92 -0.83 -15.28 27.21
C HIS A 92 -0.17 -15.49 25.84
N ARG A 93 -0.92 -15.97 24.85
CA ARG A 93 -0.39 -16.30 23.51
C ARG A 93 0.14 -15.09 22.74
N PHE A 94 -0.39 -13.90 23.06
CA PHE A 94 -0.03 -12.65 22.41
C PHE A 94 1.20 -12.04 23.04
N GLU A 95 2.02 -11.41 22.23
CA GLU A 95 3.34 -10.89 22.59
C GLU A 95 3.29 -9.72 23.56
N ASP A 96 2.19 -8.98 23.60
CA ASP A 96 1.98 -7.89 24.55
C ASP A 96 1.60 -8.40 25.95
N LEU A 97 1.12 -9.65 26.03
CA LEU A 97 0.60 -10.26 27.26
C LEU A 97 1.61 -11.16 27.97
N HIS A 98 2.75 -11.42 27.36
CA HIS A 98 3.90 -12.03 28.00
C HIS A 98 5.10 -11.16 27.68
N ASP A 99 5.86 -10.73 28.69
CA ASP A 99 6.98 -9.80 28.53
C ASP A 99 8.02 -10.29 27.51
N CYS A 100 7.78 -10.03 26.22
CA CYS A 100 8.38 -10.82 25.16
C CYS A 100 9.80 -10.34 24.89
N MET A 101 10.78 -11.08 25.39
CA MET A 101 12.20 -10.75 25.21
C MET A 101 12.59 -10.62 23.72
N GLY A 102 12.00 -11.44 22.84
CA GLY A 102 12.26 -11.38 21.40
C GLY A 102 11.79 -10.09 20.76
N LEU A 103 10.60 -9.60 21.11
CA LEU A 103 10.11 -8.30 20.64
C LEU A 103 10.97 -7.14 21.16
N LYS A 104 11.31 -7.14 22.45
CA LYS A 104 12.18 -6.10 23.04
C LYS A 104 13.53 -6.00 22.33
N GLN A 105 14.13 -7.13 21.94
CA GLN A 105 15.38 -7.13 21.18
C GLN A 105 15.20 -6.53 19.77
N ILE A 106 14.08 -6.84 19.11
CA ILE A 106 13.77 -6.28 17.78
C ILE A 106 13.53 -4.77 17.88
N GLU A 107 12.83 -4.30 18.90
CA GLU A 107 12.58 -2.88 19.15
C GLU A 107 13.87 -2.12 19.48
N ALA A 108 14.73 -2.67 20.33
CA ALA A 108 16.04 -2.10 20.62
C ALA A 108 16.90 -1.98 19.33
N GLN A 109 16.89 -3.01 18.48
CA GLN A 109 17.58 -2.96 17.19
C GLN A 109 16.99 -1.92 16.23
N LYS A 110 15.67 -1.68 16.26
CA LYS A 110 15.02 -0.63 15.47
C LYS A 110 15.44 0.76 15.95
N GLN A 111 15.45 1.00 17.25
CA GLN A 111 15.87 2.27 17.85
C GLN A 111 17.34 2.59 17.51
N VAL A 112 18.26 1.64 17.65
CA VAL A 112 19.68 1.84 17.27
C VAL A 112 19.82 2.17 15.79
N LYS A 113 19.04 1.52 14.90
CA LYS A 113 19.05 1.84 13.46
C LYS A 113 18.46 3.22 13.17
N GLU A 114 17.49 3.67 13.94
CA GLU A 114 16.85 4.97 13.79
C GLU A 114 17.76 6.11 14.27
N GLU A 115 18.44 5.94 15.40
CA GLU A 115 19.49 6.83 15.89
C GLU A 115 20.66 6.92 14.90
N GLN A 116 21.08 5.80 14.32
CA GLN A 116 22.10 5.80 13.25
C GLN A 116 21.63 6.57 12.02
N LYS A 117 20.37 6.41 11.59
CA LYS A 117 19.81 7.20 10.47
C LYS A 117 19.76 8.69 10.80
N GLN A 118 19.33 9.06 12.00
CA GLN A 118 19.29 10.46 12.45
C GLN A 118 20.70 11.07 12.47
N SER A 119 21.69 10.38 13.03
CA SER A 119 23.08 10.86 13.05
C SER A 119 23.69 11.02 11.65
N ILE A 120 23.29 10.19 10.67
CA ILE A 120 23.70 10.34 9.27
C ILE A 120 23.02 11.57 8.64
N LEU A 121 21.73 11.80 8.92
CA LEU A 121 21.00 12.98 8.45
C LEU A 121 21.58 14.28 9.03
N ASP A 122 21.96 14.28 10.30
CA ASP A 122 22.56 15.45 10.95
C ASP A 122 23.96 15.71 10.42
N LYS A 123 24.79 14.68 10.18
CA LYS A 123 26.07 14.84 9.46
C LYS A 123 25.90 15.38 8.04
N ILE A 124 24.79 15.07 7.35
CA ILE A 124 24.47 15.64 6.04
C ILE A 124 24.03 17.11 6.17
N ARG A 125 23.25 17.46 7.20
CA ARG A 125 22.86 18.85 7.51
C ARG A 125 24.09 19.69 7.85
N GLU A 126 24.98 19.21 8.72
CA GLU A 126 26.23 19.89 9.06
C GLU A 126 27.14 20.08 7.83
N LYS A 127 27.25 19.08 6.94
CA LYS A 127 27.97 19.24 5.66
C LYS A 127 27.31 20.27 4.74
N LYS A 128 25.98 20.35 4.74
CA LYS A 128 25.24 21.38 3.99
C LYS A 128 25.46 22.77 4.60
N GLU A 129 25.44 22.90 5.92
CA GLU A 129 25.65 24.17 6.65
C GLU A 129 27.10 24.67 6.54
N ASN A 130 28.08 23.77 6.58
CA ASN A 130 29.49 24.12 6.32
C ASN A 130 29.71 24.55 4.87
N ASN A 131 29.04 23.92 3.89
CA ASN A 131 28.99 24.43 2.52
C ASN A 131 28.20 25.75 2.41
N PHE A 132 27.18 25.97 3.24
CA PHE A 132 26.36 27.18 3.25
C PHE A 132 27.11 28.40 3.80
N ASN A 133 28.03 28.21 4.76
CA ASN A 133 28.86 29.29 5.30
C ASN A 133 30.00 29.70 4.36
N SER A 134 30.39 28.86 3.39
CA SER A 134 31.23 29.30 2.25
C SER A 134 30.42 29.95 1.12
N ILE A 135 29.08 29.83 1.12
CA ILE A 135 28.16 30.39 0.11
C ILE A 135 27.52 31.70 0.59
N LYS A 136 27.47 31.99 1.91
CA LYS A 136 26.88 33.22 2.46
C LYS A 136 27.62 34.53 2.13
N LYS A 137 28.63 34.51 1.26
CA LYS A 137 29.22 35.72 0.66
C LYS A 137 28.95 35.90 -0.84
N LEU A 138 28.08 35.08 -1.46
CA LEU A 138 27.52 35.33 -2.79
C LEU A 138 26.03 34.92 -2.84
N GLU A 139 25.16 35.93 -2.95
CA GLU A 139 24.01 36.02 -3.87
C GLU A 139 22.84 35.00 -3.69
N SER A 140 21.55 35.38 -3.71
CA SER A 140 20.82 35.85 -4.89
C SER A 140 21.34 35.29 -6.23
N SER A 141 21.70 34.02 -6.30
CA SER A 141 22.10 33.39 -7.56
C SER A 141 20.93 32.62 -8.15
N GLN A 142 20.28 33.21 -9.15
CA GLN A 142 19.66 32.41 -10.19
C GLN A 142 20.69 31.35 -10.64
N MET A 143 20.32 30.07 -10.60
CA MET A 143 21.18 29.02 -11.13
C MET A 143 21.60 29.35 -12.55
N SER A 144 22.89 29.26 -12.86
CA SER A 144 23.38 29.47 -14.23
C SER A 144 22.67 28.51 -15.20
N ASP A 145 22.38 28.97 -16.42
CA ASP A 145 21.66 28.16 -17.42
C ASP A 145 22.35 26.82 -17.71
N LYS A 146 23.67 26.75 -17.56
CA LYS A 146 24.44 25.50 -17.68
C LYS A 146 24.09 24.48 -16.59
N GLN A 147 23.92 24.93 -15.34
CA GLN A 147 23.54 24.05 -14.23
C GLN A 147 22.07 23.60 -14.33
N LYS A 148 21.17 24.48 -14.78
CA LYS A 148 19.77 24.11 -15.08
C LYS A 148 19.70 23.04 -16.19
N LYS A 149 20.48 23.19 -17.26
CA LYS A 149 20.56 22.22 -18.37
C LYS A 149 21.13 20.86 -17.95
N LEU A 150 22.17 20.85 -17.12
CA LEU A 150 22.76 19.60 -16.59
C LEU A 150 21.76 18.85 -15.71
N ASN A 151 21.05 19.54 -14.81
CA ASN A 151 20.01 18.93 -13.99
C ASN A 151 18.84 18.37 -14.82
N LYS A 152 18.39 19.11 -15.83
CA LYS A 152 17.34 18.65 -16.76
C LYS A 152 17.74 17.35 -17.48
N THR A 153 19.00 17.26 -17.92
CA THR A 153 19.52 16.06 -18.60
C THR A 153 19.56 14.83 -17.67
N VAL A 154 20.04 15.01 -16.44
CA VAL A 154 20.09 13.93 -15.44
C VAL A 154 18.68 13.46 -15.07
N LEU A 155 17.72 14.38 -14.96
CA LEU A 155 16.32 14.05 -14.70
C LEU A 155 15.73 13.20 -15.85
N ARG A 156 15.93 13.60 -17.11
CA ARG A 156 15.50 12.84 -18.29
C ARG A 156 16.03 11.40 -18.28
N MET A 157 17.30 11.20 -17.91
CA MET A 157 17.89 9.87 -17.83
C MET A 157 17.24 9.01 -16.75
N LYS A 158 16.99 9.57 -15.56
CA LYS A 158 16.30 8.87 -14.46
C LYS A 158 14.86 8.50 -14.82
N THR A 159 14.13 9.42 -15.45
CA THR A 159 12.76 9.16 -15.89
C THR A 159 12.73 8.02 -16.90
N LYS A 160 13.59 8.06 -17.93
CA LYS A 160 13.66 6.98 -18.94
C LYS A 160 14.03 5.62 -18.36
N SER A 161 14.87 5.57 -17.32
CA SER A 161 15.30 4.31 -16.71
C SER A 161 14.31 3.74 -15.69
N SER A 162 13.51 4.60 -15.04
CA SER A 162 12.57 4.21 -13.97
C SER A 162 11.10 4.18 -14.41
N ALA A 163 10.78 4.68 -15.61
CA ALA A 163 9.43 4.76 -16.12
C ALA A 163 8.74 3.39 -16.17
N LYS A 164 7.54 3.33 -15.58
CA LYS A 164 6.66 2.15 -15.61
C LYS A 164 5.45 2.41 -16.51
N GLY A 165 4.86 1.38 -17.08
CA GLY A 165 3.77 1.53 -18.06
C GLY A 165 3.37 0.20 -18.66
N ASP A 166 2.49 0.23 -19.66
CA ASP A 166 1.99 -0.99 -20.29
C ASP A 166 3.10 -1.70 -21.09
N GLN A 167 3.46 -2.91 -20.65
CA GLN A 167 4.52 -3.69 -21.27
C GLN A 167 4.21 -4.08 -22.73
N LYS A 168 2.93 -4.03 -23.14
CA LYS A 168 2.49 -4.30 -24.52
C LYS A 168 3.05 -3.30 -25.54
N ILE A 169 3.42 -2.10 -25.11
CA ILE A 169 3.96 -1.07 -26.00
C ILE A 169 5.41 -1.41 -26.34
N PRO A 170 5.78 -1.53 -27.63
CA PRO A 170 7.16 -1.80 -28.04
C PRO A 170 8.07 -0.63 -27.70
N LYS A 171 9.35 -0.92 -27.39
CA LYS A 171 10.32 0.09 -26.89
C LYS A 171 10.43 1.34 -27.78
N ASP A 172 10.32 1.19 -29.10
CA ASP A 172 10.33 2.30 -30.05
C ASP A 172 9.15 3.26 -29.81
N ARG A 173 7.96 2.73 -29.59
CA ARG A 173 6.75 3.54 -29.40
C ARG A 173 6.60 4.11 -28.00
N ARG A 174 7.47 3.74 -27.06
CA ARG A 174 7.42 4.25 -25.69
C ARG A 174 7.86 5.70 -25.64
N PHE A 175 6.99 6.54 -25.13
CA PHE A 175 7.27 7.93 -24.76
C PHE A 175 7.24 8.05 -23.24
N ALA A 176 8.38 8.37 -22.63
CA ALA A 176 8.54 8.47 -21.18
C ALA A 176 8.30 9.91 -20.72
N LEU A 177 7.58 10.05 -19.61
CA LEU A 177 7.18 11.32 -18.99
C LEU A 177 7.35 11.21 -17.48
N LEU A 178 7.74 12.32 -16.85
CA LEU A 178 7.63 12.46 -15.40
C LEU A 178 6.35 13.25 -15.13
N ILE A 179 5.35 12.61 -14.51
CA ILE A 179 4.11 13.29 -14.15
C ILE A 179 4.23 13.77 -12.71
N GLU A 180 4.15 15.09 -12.53
CA GLU A 180 4.14 15.74 -11.22
C GLU A 180 2.74 16.26 -10.90
N ILE A 181 2.21 15.93 -9.72
CA ILE A 181 0.85 16.27 -9.34
C ILE A 181 0.84 17.62 -8.58
N SER A 182 -0.11 18.51 -8.90
CA SER A 182 -0.31 19.78 -8.18
C SER A 182 -0.72 19.58 -6.71
N GLN A 183 -0.39 20.54 -5.85
CA GLN A 183 -0.62 20.44 -4.40
C GLN A 183 -2.08 20.17 -4.02
N HIS A 184 -3.07 20.68 -4.79
CA HIS A 184 -4.47 20.43 -4.45
C HIS A 184 -4.85 18.96 -4.66
N ILE A 185 -4.36 18.33 -5.73
CA ILE A 185 -4.61 16.90 -5.97
C ILE A 185 -3.81 16.03 -4.98
N GLN A 186 -2.61 16.48 -4.54
CA GLN A 186 -1.85 15.79 -3.50
C GLN A 186 -2.64 15.64 -2.19
N ASN A 187 -3.43 16.65 -1.81
CA ASN A 187 -4.23 16.62 -0.59
C ASN A 187 -5.39 15.61 -0.66
N GLU A 188 -5.86 15.26 -1.85
CA GLU A 188 -6.92 14.26 -2.04
C GLU A 188 -6.42 12.82 -1.99
N VAL A 189 -5.13 12.62 -2.28
CA VAL A 189 -4.51 11.31 -2.35
C VAL A 189 -3.61 11.11 -1.13
N GLN A 190 -4.08 10.34 -0.15
CA GLN A 190 -3.25 9.93 1.00
C GLN A 190 -2.11 9.02 0.51
N GLY A 191 -0.94 9.59 0.25
CA GLY A 191 0.22 8.87 -0.27
C GLY A 191 1.56 9.42 0.20
N ASN A 192 2.60 8.59 0.16
CA ASN A 192 3.97 9.01 0.45
C ASN A 192 4.45 10.05 -0.59
N LYS A 193 5.38 10.94 -0.20
CA LYS A 193 5.97 12.00 -1.06
C LYS A 193 6.48 11.53 -2.43
N SER A 194 6.82 10.24 -2.57
CA SER A 194 7.26 9.64 -3.84
C SER A 194 6.14 9.39 -4.86
N PHE A 195 4.86 9.48 -4.45
CA PHE A 195 3.71 9.31 -5.35
C PHE A 195 3.46 10.57 -6.21
N TYR A 196 3.87 11.73 -5.70
CA TYR A 196 3.64 13.03 -6.33
C TYR A 196 4.46 13.24 -7.59
N GLN A 197 5.51 12.45 -7.80
CA GLN A 197 6.33 12.44 -9.02
C GLN A 197 6.44 11.00 -9.51
N THR A 198 5.65 10.66 -10.52
CA THR A 198 5.59 9.28 -11.04
C THR A 198 6.19 9.24 -12.45
N PRO A 199 7.33 8.54 -12.64
CA PRO A 199 7.88 8.32 -13.98
C PRO A 199 7.06 7.23 -14.68
N LEU A 200 6.45 7.56 -15.82
CA LEU A 200 5.63 6.64 -16.61
C LEU A 200 5.99 6.67 -18.08
N PHE A 201 5.61 5.62 -18.82
CA PHE A 201 5.70 5.63 -20.28
C PHE A 201 4.36 5.26 -20.94
N PHE A 202 4.10 5.89 -22.08
CA PHE A 202 2.88 5.77 -22.88
C PHE A 202 3.22 5.58 -24.36
N ASP A 203 2.21 5.34 -25.21
CA ASP A 203 2.43 5.25 -26.66
C ASP A 203 2.49 6.65 -27.27
N LYS A 204 3.49 6.91 -28.13
CA LYS A 204 3.69 8.17 -28.86
C LYS A 204 2.44 8.68 -29.58
N SER A 205 1.57 7.78 -30.04
CA SER A 205 0.35 8.15 -30.77
C SER A 205 -0.81 8.61 -29.89
N MET A 206 -0.72 8.44 -28.57
CA MET A 206 -1.79 8.81 -27.64
C MET A 206 -1.92 10.33 -27.51
N SER A 207 -3.16 10.81 -27.38
CA SER A 207 -3.44 12.19 -27.02
C SER A 207 -3.25 12.42 -25.51
N LEU A 208 -3.00 13.67 -25.12
CA LEU A 208 -2.87 14.04 -23.70
C LEU A 208 -4.10 13.63 -22.88
N GLY A 209 -5.32 13.77 -23.43
CA GLY A 209 -6.54 13.27 -22.77
C GLY A 209 -6.51 11.75 -22.52
N GLN A 210 -6.10 10.95 -23.51
CA GLN A 210 -5.95 9.51 -23.33
C GLN A 210 -4.86 9.15 -22.32
N VAL A 211 -3.81 9.96 -22.23
CA VAL A 211 -2.74 9.81 -21.23
C VAL A 211 -3.27 10.11 -19.82
N ILE A 212 -4.14 11.11 -19.65
CA ILE A 212 -4.82 11.38 -18.37
C ILE A 212 -5.68 10.19 -17.96
N ASP A 213 -6.49 9.66 -18.88
CA ASP A 213 -7.33 8.48 -18.60
C ASP A 213 -6.48 7.26 -18.22
N ALA A 214 -5.37 7.03 -18.93
CA ALA A 214 -4.43 5.96 -18.62
C ALA A 214 -3.74 6.18 -17.27
N TYR A 215 -3.35 7.41 -16.96
CA TYR A 215 -2.76 7.79 -15.68
C TYR A 215 -3.72 7.53 -14.52
N CYS A 216 -4.99 7.92 -14.64
CA CYS A 216 -6.02 7.69 -13.63
C CYS A 216 -6.36 6.20 -13.46
N LYS A 217 -6.09 5.35 -14.45
CA LYS A 217 -6.21 3.88 -14.30
C LYS A 217 -5.02 3.27 -13.58
N LEU A 218 -3.83 3.80 -13.79
CA LEU A 218 -2.59 3.33 -13.17
C LEU A 218 -2.42 3.85 -11.74
N THR A 219 -3.05 4.98 -11.43
CA THR A 219 -3.00 5.63 -10.13
C THR A 219 -4.37 5.60 -9.46
N SER A 220 -4.44 5.75 -8.15
CA SER A 220 -5.72 5.88 -7.44
C SER A 220 -6.35 7.27 -7.57
N VAL A 221 -5.88 8.10 -8.51
CA VAL A 221 -6.40 9.46 -8.74
C VAL A 221 -7.72 9.35 -9.50
N LYS A 222 -8.80 9.86 -8.91
CA LYS A 222 -10.11 9.91 -9.55
C LYS A 222 -10.21 11.16 -10.43
N GLN A 223 -10.61 10.96 -11.67
CA GLN A 223 -11.09 12.03 -12.51
C GLN A 223 -12.49 12.41 -12.06
N VAL A 224 -12.62 13.52 -11.33
CA VAL A 224 -13.92 14.09 -10.96
C VAL A 224 -14.39 14.91 -12.14
N THR A 225 -15.54 14.55 -12.70
CA THR A 225 -16.22 15.36 -13.72
C THR A 225 -17.56 15.74 -13.15
N ASP A 226 -17.68 16.99 -12.72
CA ASP A 226 -18.98 17.56 -12.43
C ASP A 226 -19.55 18.07 -13.76
N TYR A 227 -20.70 17.54 -14.19
CA TYR A 227 -21.31 17.90 -15.47
C TYR A 227 -21.65 19.39 -15.57
N GLU A 228 -21.88 20.05 -14.44
CA GLU A 228 -22.16 21.49 -14.39
C GLU A 228 -20.88 22.34 -14.41
N ASN A 229 -19.75 21.80 -13.91
CA ASN A 229 -18.46 22.50 -13.79
C ASN A 229 -17.29 21.67 -14.36
N VAL A 230 -17.47 21.11 -15.56
CA VAL A 230 -16.49 20.22 -16.19
C VAL A 230 -15.14 20.93 -16.36
N GLN A 231 -15.15 22.21 -16.76
CA GLN A 231 -13.92 22.95 -17.00
C GLN A 231 -13.10 23.23 -15.74
N GLU A 232 -13.72 23.19 -14.56
CA GLU A 232 -13.07 23.44 -13.28
C GLU A 232 -12.67 22.13 -12.59
N THR A 233 -13.44 21.06 -12.79
CA THR A 233 -13.21 19.77 -12.14
C THR A 233 -12.32 18.82 -12.94
N GLN A 234 -12.25 18.99 -14.25
CA GLN A 234 -11.45 18.15 -15.14
C GLN A 234 -9.95 18.31 -14.89
N LEU A 235 -9.23 17.18 -15.00
CA LEU A 235 -7.78 17.14 -14.97
C LEU A 235 -7.19 17.62 -16.29
N HIS A 236 -6.13 18.42 -16.21
CA HIS A 236 -5.39 18.93 -17.35
C HIS A 236 -3.89 18.83 -17.10
N PHE A 237 -3.15 18.59 -18.18
CA PHE A 237 -1.71 18.70 -18.15
C PHE A 237 -1.27 20.15 -18.38
N ALA A 238 -0.21 20.56 -17.70
CA ALA A 238 0.44 21.86 -17.86
C ALA A 238 1.95 21.72 -17.90
N PHE A 239 2.60 22.76 -18.40
CA PHE A 239 4.05 22.89 -18.41
C PHE A 239 4.47 24.20 -17.74
N GLU A 240 5.65 24.18 -17.14
CA GLU A 240 6.26 25.38 -16.56
C GLU A 240 6.95 26.18 -17.68
N THR A 241 6.59 27.45 -17.80
CA THR A 241 7.20 28.41 -18.73
C THR A 241 8.52 28.94 -18.17
N GLU A 242 9.35 29.56 -19.01
CA GLU A 242 10.63 30.17 -18.57
C GLU A 242 10.43 31.29 -17.54
N ALA A 243 9.22 31.86 -17.47
CA ALA A 243 8.80 32.86 -16.49
C ALA A 243 8.36 32.27 -15.14
N GLY A 244 8.28 30.94 -15.01
CA GLY A 244 7.80 30.24 -13.80
C GLY A 244 6.28 30.14 -13.68
N ASN A 245 5.53 30.49 -14.74
CA ASN A 245 4.08 30.31 -14.80
C ASN A 245 3.72 28.94 -15.40
N PHE A 246 2.53 28.43 -15.07
CA PHE A 246 2.02 27.17 -15.61
C PHE A 246 0.98 27.40 -16.70
N ASP A 247 1.27 26.92 -17.90
CA ASP A 247 0.35 27.02 -19.04
C ASP A 247 -0.34 25.68 -19.32
N LYS A 248 -1.66 25.74 -19.51
CA LYS A 248 -2.53 24.59 -19.81
C LYS A 248 -2.25 24.03 -21.21
N LEU A 249 -2.07 22.72 -21.31
CA LEU A 249 -1.94 22.00 -22.57
C LEU A 249 -3.29 21.55 -23.11
N ASN A 250 -3.46 21.62 -24.44
CA ASN A 250 -4.64 21.08 -25.10
C ASN A 250 -4.63 19.53 -25.05
N MET A 251 -5.72 18.94 -24.60
CA MET A 251 -5.90 17.49 -24.44
C MET A 251 -5.83 16.71 -25.76
N GLU A 252 -6.06 17.37 -26.89
CA GLU A 252 -6.04 16.76 -28.22
C GLU A 252 -4.62 16.56 -28.76
N ILE A 253 -3.63 17.24 -28.19
CA ILE A 253 -2.23 17.14 -28.62
C ILE A 253 -1.74 15.70 -28.38
N LYS A 254 -1.15 15.10 -29.40
CA LYS A 254 -0.47 13.80 -29.30
C LYS A 254 0.91 13.93 -28.69
N LEU A 255 1.38 12.88 -28.01
CA LEU A 255 2.71 12.86 -27.40
C LEU A 255 3.86 13.07 -28.40
N GLU A 256 3.69 12.63 -29.65
CA GLU A 256 4.65 12.90 -30.73
C GLU A 256 4.78 14.40 -31.08
N ASN A 257 3.69 15.16 -30.96
CA ASN A 257 3.61 16.58 -31.33
C ASN A 257 3.84 17.53 -30.15
N LEU A 258 4.12 16.99 -28.96
CA LEU A 258 4.33 17.78 -27.74
C LEU A 258 5.52 18.74 -27.85
N LYS A 259 6.50 18.40 -28.70
CA LYS A 259 7.65 19.27 -29.01
C LYS A 259 7.28 20.55 -29.76
N GLU A 260 6.19 20.51 -30.51
CA GLU A 260 5.69 21.67 -31.26
C GLU A 260 4.91 22.61 -30.33
N ALA A 261 4.26 22.04 -29.31
CA ALA A 261 3.51 22.79 -28.30
C ALA A 261 4.41 23.42 -27.22
N ILE A 262 5.51 22.76 -26.86
CA ILE A 262 6.44 23.22 -25.83
C ILE A 262 7.86 23.28 -26.40
N ASN A 263 8.40 24.49 -26.52
CA ASN A 263 9.73 24.69 -27.07
C ASN A 263 10.80 24.00 -26.20
N GLY A 264 11.63 23.14 -26.80
CA GLY A 264 12.71 22.43 -26.11
C GLY A 264 12.25 21.27 -25.20
N PHE A 265 10.99 20.84 -25.32
CA PHE A 265 10.48 19.65 -24.63
C PHE A 265 11.03 18.37 -25.27
N GLU A 266 11.45 17.41 -24.45
CA GLU A 266 11.85 16.09 -24.92
C GLU A 266 11.32 14.99 -24.02
N GLN A 267 11.36 13.76 -24.54
CA GLN A 267 11.07 12.57 -23.78
C GLN A 267 11.88 12.52 -22.47
N GLY A 268 11.19 12.28 -21.37
CA GLY A 268 11.74 12.25 -20.02
C GLY A 268 11.58 13.56 -19.24
N ASP A 269 11.05 14.62 -19.87
CA ASP A 269 10.71 15.87 -19.19
C ASP A 269 9.48 15.74 -18.28
N THR A 270 9.36 16.72 -17.38
CA THR A 270 8.26 16.84 -16.43
C THR A 270 7.06 17.51 -17.08
N ILE A 271 5.89 16.94 -16.84
CA ILE A 271 4.59 17.56 -17.10
C ILE A 271 3.83 17.58 -15.79
N TYR A 272 3.11 18.66 -15.54
CA TYR A 272 2.34 18.84 -14.32
C TYR A 272 0.87 18.49 -14.55
N LEU A 273 0.27 17.78 -13.61
CA LEU A 273 -1.15 17.46 -13.61
C LEU A 273 -1.86 18.42 -12.65
N PHE A 274 -2.79 19.20 -13.20
CA PHE A 274 -3.60 20.19 -12.49
C PHE A 274 -5.09 19.89 -12.66
N ARG A 275 -5.92 20.43 -11.76
CA ARG A 275 -7.37 20.54 -11.95
C ARG A 275 -7.74 21.88 -12.56
N GLY A 276 -8.82 21.88 -13.34
CA GLY A 276 -9.30 23.04 -14.06
C GLY A 276 -9.40 24.34 -13.26
N PHE A 277 -9.87 24.28 -12.01
CA PHE A 277 -9.98 25.46 -11.13
C PHE A 277 -8.63 26.09 -10.80
N GLU A 278 -7.54 25.33 -10.83
CA GLU A 278 -6.20 25.83 -10.47
C GLU A 278 -5.62 26.78 -11.53
N PHE A 279 -6.18 26.81 -12.74
CA PHE A 279 -5.79 27.76 -13.79
C PHE A 279 -6.57 29.09 -13.72
N ASN A 280 -7.64 29.14 -12.94
CA ASN A 280 -8.49 30.33 -12.78
C ASN A 280 -8.15 31.13 -11.51
N SER A 281 -7.09 30.74 -10.79
CA SER A 281 -6.66 31.32 -9.51
C SER A 281 -5.54 32.34 -9.67
#